data_AF-A0A257N4B1-F1
#
_entry.id   AF-A0A257N4B1-F1
#
_cell.length_a   1.000
_cell.length_b   1.000
_cell.length_c   1.000
_cell.angle_alpha   90.00
_cell.angle_beta   90.00
_cell.angle_gamma   90.00
#
_symmetry.space_group_name_H-M   'P 1'
#
loop_
_entity.id
_entity.type
_entity.pdbx_description
1 polymer ?
#
loop_
_entity_poly.entity_id
_entity_poly.type
_entity_poly.pdbx_seq_one_letter_code
_entity_poly.pdbx_strand_id
1 'polypeptide(L)'
;KFTVHHPLTGKPWEYDMPAGGRGYTRPASLISLWSTAPFLLNNSVGAFNPSPAVEDRLQSFDSSIEQMLWPEKRKGNIQYQTASGKMLPGWIDKTDVTSYLRVPSGYLPKIFNELIGKIDGGKFAGEDGLELGPIPKGTPVNLLSNINLDIPANLIERGKHDIQLLKLLHKIKKDLKAIPKNATDEEASKVFANLVDPLVKASKCPDYIVNRGHYFGTDYFKDANVEPGLSDDDKKALIAFLKTL
;
A
#
# COMPACT_ATOMS: atom_id res chain seq x y z
N LYS A 1 -6.85 -9.64 -14.80
CA LYS A 1 -5.51 -9.15 -14.41
C LYS A 1 -5.59 -7.70 -14.01
N PHE A 2 -4.76 -7.25 -13.07
CA PHE A 2 -4.75 -5.88 -12.55
C PHE A 2 -3.31 -5.37 -12.54
N THR A 3 -3.09 -4.11 -12.92
CA THR A 3 -1.74 -3.52 -12.92
C THR A 3 -1.38 -3.06 -11.51
N VAL A 4 -0.21 -3.45 -11.02
CA VAL A 4 0.38 -3.02 -9.74
C VAL A 4 1.84 -2.60 -9.96
N HIS A 5 2.46 -1.97 -8.95
CA HIS A 5 3.70 -1.21 -9.15
C HIS A 5 4.76 -1.52 -8.10
N HIS A 6 6.01 -1.61 -8.53
CA HIS A 6 7.09 -2.07 -7.65
C HIS A 6 7.42 -0.96 -6.65
N PRO A 7 7.42 -1.24 -5.33
CA PRO A 7 7.40 -0.19 -4.32
C PRO A 7 8.67 0.66 -4.26
N LEU A 8 9.76 0.19 -4.87
CA LEU A 8 11.01 0.96 -4.99
C LEU A 8 11.23 1.59 -6.37
N THR A 9 10.73 0.98 -7.44
CA THR A 9 11.10 1.36 -8.81
C THR A 9 9.94 1.92 -9.62
N GLY A 10 8.71 1.78 -9.15
CA GLY A 10 7.51 2.21 -9.87
C GLY A 10 7.19 1.38 -11.11
N LYS A 11 7.97 0.33 -11.41
CA LYS A 11 7.76 -0.52 -12.59
C LYS A 11 6.43 -1.27 -12.49
N PRO A 12 5.58 -1.23 -13.52
CA PRO A 12 4.32 -1.95 -13.52
C PRO A 12 4.53 -3.46 -13.75
N TRP A 13 3.68 -4.29 -13.17
CA TRP A 13 3.48 -5.68 -13.58
C TRP A 13 2.01 -6.08 -13.46
N GLU A 14 1.65 -7.19 -14.11
CA GLU A 14 0.30 -7.75 -14.03
C GLU A 14 0.15 -8.68 -12.82
N TYR A 15 -0.84 -8.41 -11.99
CA TYR A 15 -1.23 -9.24 -10.85
C TYR A 15 -2.58 -9.90 -11.11
N ASP A 16 -2.65 -11.20 -10.81
CA ASP A 16 -3.88 -11.97 -10.88
C ASP A 16 -4.66 -11.79 -9.57
N MET A 17 -5.72 -11.00 -9.65
CA MET A 17 -6.61 -10.74 -8.51
C MET A 17 -7.28 -12.04 -8.06
N PRO A 18 -7.23 -12.37 -6.75
CA PRO A 18 -7.96 -13.51 -6.21
C PRO A 18 -9.46 -13.39 -6.48
N ALA A 19 -10.12 -14.54 -6.72
CA ALA A 19 -11.57 -14.59 -6.88
C ALA A 19 -12.34 -14.18 -5.61
N GLY A 20 -13.66 -14.04 -5.73
CA GLY A 20 -14.54 -13.74 -4.59
C GLY A 20 -14.57 -12.27 -4.18
N GLY A 21 -14.27 -11.33 -5.09
CA GLY A 21 -14.42 -9.90 -4.88
C GLY A 21 -13.37 -9.24 -3.98
N ARG A 22 -12.29 -9.95 -3.63
CA ARG A 22 -11.22 -9.38 -2.78
C ARG A 22 -10.52 -8.23 -3.50
N GLY A 23 -10.34 -7.11 -2.80
CA GLY A 23 -9.72 -5.91 -3.35
C GLY A 23 -10.65 -5.07 -4.22
N TYR A 24 -11.91 -5.48 -4.43
CA TYR A 24 -12.92 -4.64 -5.05
C TYR A 24 -13.68 -3.85 -3.99
N THR A 25 -13.94 -2.59 -4.31
CA THR A 25 -14.68 -1.67 -3.45
C THR A 25 -15.83 -1.09 -4.25
N ARG A 26 -17.02 -1.02 -3.65
CA ARG A 26 -18.18 -0.42 -4.31
C ARG A 26 -17.91 1.07 -4.59
N PRO A 27 -18.25 1.60 -5.77
CA PRO A 27 -18.28 3.05 -5.98
C PRO A 27 -19.16 3.72 -4.92
N ALA A 28 -18.60 4.74 -4.26
CA ALA A 28 -19.32 5.50 -3.24
C ALA A 28 -20.43 6.36 -3.89
N SER A 29 -21.48 6.64 -3.13
CA SER A 29 -22.43 7.69 -3.53
C SER A 29 -21.73 9.04 -3.54
N LEU A 30 -22.04 9.88 -4.52
CA LEU A 30 -21.49 11.24 -4.60
C LEU A 30 -22.41 12.30 -3.97
N ILE A 31 -23.55 11.88 -3.39
CA ILE A 31 -24.44 12.77 -2.63
C ILE A 31 -23.65 13.34 -1.45
N SER A 32 -23.71 14.66 -1.28
CA SER A 32 -22.99 15.42 -0.24
C SER A 32 -21.47 15.21 -0.22
N LEU A 33 -20.87 14.79 -1.33
CA LEU A 33 -19.42 14.58 -1.48
C LEU A 33 -18.61 15.84 -1.10
N TRP A 34 -19.19 17.02 -1.31
CA TRP A 34 -18.58 18.31 -0.94
C TRP A 34 -18.23 18.45 0.55
N SER A 35 -18.84 17.65 1.42
CA SER A 35 -18.63 17.72 2.87
C SER A 35 -17.76 16.60 3.44
N THR A 36 -17.35 15.63 2.62
CA THR A 36 -16.74 14.36 3.07
C THR A 36 -15.29 14.17 2.64
N ALA A 37 -14.66 15.19 2.04
CA ALA A 37 -13.23 15.18 1.76
C ALA A 37 -12.40 15.03 3.06
N PRO A 38 -11.21 14.36 3.01
CA PRO A 38 -10.51 13.84 1.82
C PRO A 38 -11.12 12.58 1.21
N PHE A 39 -10.69 12.23 -0.01
CA PHE A 39 -11.29 11.14 -0.79
C PHE A 39 -10.48 9.84 -0.81
N LEU A 40 -11.12 8.82 -1.39
CA LEU A 40 -10.79 7.39 -1.32
C LEU A 40 -11.05 6.79 0.06
N LEU A 41 -11.14 5.46 0.14
CA LEU A 41 -11.47 4.76 1.40
C LEU A 41 -10.46 4.97 2.52
N ASN A 42 -9.25 5.43 2.18
CA ASN A 42 -8.17 5.70 3.11
C ASN A 42 -7.89 7.20 3.29
N ASN A 43 -8.78 8.08 2.80
CA ASN A 43 -8.65 9.54 2.89
C ASN A 43 -7.31 10.08 2.36
N SER A 44 -6.74 9.43 1.36
CA SER A 44 -5.39 9.72 0.87
C SER A 44 -5.32 10.80 -0.22
N VAL A 45 -6.48 11.23 -0.76
CA VAL A 45 -6.54 12.26 -1.80
C VAL A 45 -7.09 13.58 -1.26
N GLY A 46 -6.20 14.55 -1.14
CA GLY A 46 -6.43 15.91 -0.64
C GLY A 46 -6.09 16.11 0.83
N ALA A 47 -6.33 17.33 1.33
CA ALA A 47 -5.92 17.74 2.66
C ALA A 47 -7.04 17.53 3.68
N PHE A 48 -6.71 16.84 4.79
CA PHE A 48 -7.61 16.73 5.93
C PHE A 48 -7.66 18.06 6.68
N ASN A 49 -8.87 18.58 6.88
CA ASN A 49 -9.14 19.72 7.75
C ASN A 49 -10.16 19.28 8.83
N PRO A 50 -9.80 19.35 10.13
CA PRO A 50 -10.70 18.95 11.21
C PRO A 50 -11.84 19.95 11.46
N SER A 51 -11.73 21.18 10.94
CA SER A 51 -12.72 22.22 11.15
C SER A 51 -14.11 21.81 10.62
N PRO A 52 -15.20 22.09 11.37
CA PRO A 52 -16.56 21.85 10.91
C PRO A 52 -17.11 23.01 10.05
N ALA A 53 -16.39 24.12 9.88
CA ALA A 53 -16.88 25.27 9.15
C ALA A 53 -17.11 24.95 7.67
N VAL A 54 -18.17 25.51 7.07
CA VAL A 54 -18.54 25.25 5.67
C VAL A 54 -17.41 25.66 4.72
N GLU A 55 -16.77 26.81 4.97
CA GLU A 55 -15.65 27.30 4.16
C GLU A 55 -14.48 26.31 4.15
N ASP A 56 -14.10 25.80 5.32
CA ASP A 56 -13.03 24.80 5.47
C ASP A 56 -13.37 23.48 4.76
N ARG A 57 -14.64 23.05 4.81
CA ARG A 57 -15.12 21.85 4.10
C ARG A 57 -15.03 22.03 2.59
N LEU A 58 -15.45 23.19 2.07
CA LEU A 58 -15.36 23.52 0.66
C LEU A 58 -13.89 23.60 0.20
N GLN A 59 -12.99 24.12 1.02
CA GLN A 59 -11.56 24.14 0.72
C GLN A 59 -10.97 22.72 0.62
N SER A 60 -11.28 21.85 1.60
CA SER A 60 -10.88 20.44 1.55
C SER A 60 -11.46 19.75 0.32
N PHE A 61 -12.75 19.95 0.03
CA PHE A 61 -13.40 19.43 -1.18
C PHE A 61 -12.70 19.87 -2.45
N ASP A 62 -12.49 21.18 -2.64
CA ASP A 62 -11.90 21.73 -3.86
C ASP A 62 -10.50 21.15 -4.09
N SER A 63 -9.69 21.06 -3.03
CA SER A 63 -8.34 20.46 -3.12
C SER A 63 -8.36 18.95 -3.42
N SER A 64 -9.33 18.22 -2.87
CA SER A 64 -9.47 16.77 -3.04
C SER A 64 -10.04 16.41 -4.41
N ILE A 65 -11.10 17.09 -4.84
CA ILE A 65 -11.78 16.80 -6.11
C ILE A 65 -10.90 17.18 -7.30
N GLU A 66 -10.14 18.27 -7.18
CA GLU A 66 -9.14 18.63 -8.17
C GLU A 66 -8.11 17.50 -8.32
N GLN A 67 -7.58 16.95 -7.24
CA GLN A 67 -6.65 15.82 -7.31
C GLN A 67 -7.29 14.51 -7.83
N MET A 68 -8.60 14.34 -7.70
CA MET A 68 -9.31 13.20 -8.29
C MET A 68 -9.38 13.34 -9.82
N LEU A 69 -9.67 14.53 -10.33
CA LEU A 69 -9.84 14.82 -11.77
C LEU A 69 -8.53 15.19 -12.50
N TRP A 70 -7.50 15.61 -11.77
CA TRP A 70 -6.14 15.86 -12.24
C TRP A 70 -5.15 15.05 -11.37
N PRO A 71 -5.02 13.72 -11.60
CA PRO A 71 -4.16 12.85 -10.82
C PRO A 71 -2.69 13.29 -10.77
N GLU A 72 -2.21 14.01 -11.78
CA GLU A 72 -0.87 14.59 -11.84
C GLU A 72 -0.61 15.67 -10.78
N LYS A 73 -1.67 16.25 -10.20
CA LYS A 73 -1.57 17.20 -9.09
C LYS A 73 -1.50 16.52 -7.72
N ARG A 74 -1.60 15.18 -7.66
CA ARG A 74 -1.49 14.44 -6.40
C ARG A 74 -0.08 14.54 -5.84
N LYS A 75 0.02 14.51 -4.50
CA LYS A 75 1.31 14.35 -3.83
C LYS A 75 1.94 13.01 -4.18
N GLY A 76 3.25 12.97 -4.36
CA GLY A 76 3.95 11.72 -4.60
C GLY A 76 5.41 11.72 -4.15
N ASN A 77 5.85 10.56 -3.68
CA ASN A 77 7.24 10.24 -3.34
C ASN A 77 7.80 9.12 -4.23
N ILE A 78 7.05 8.72 -5.26
CA ILE A 78 7.42 7.81 -6.33
C ILE A 78 6.70 8.22 -7.63
N GLN A 79 7.31 7.90 -8.77
CA GLN A 79 6.66 7.99 -10.08
C GLN A 79 6.27 6.59 -10.54
N TYR A 80 5.06 6.42 -11.08
CA TYR A 80 4.58 5.13 -11.55
C TYR A 80 3.90 5.26 -12.91
N GLN A 81 3.94 4.18 -13.71
CA GLN A 81 3.36 4.16 -15.04
C GLN A 81 1.92 3.66 -15.01
N THR A 82 0.98 4.43 -15.53
CA THR A 82 -0.44 4.04 -15.62
C THR A 82 -0.68 3.00 -16.72
N ALA A 83 -1.91 2.47 -16.79
CA ALA A 83 -2.29 1.55 -17.84
C ALA A 83 -2.31 2.20 -19.24
N SER A 84 -2.41 3.53 -19.34
CA SER A 84 -2.22 4.27 -20.60
C SER A 84 -0.76 4.48 -21.00
N GLY A 85 0.19 4.10 -20.15
CA GLY A 85 1.62 4.28 -20.37
C GLY A 85 2.17 5.64 -19.90
N LYS A 86 1.30 6.56 -19.48
CA LYS A 86 1.69 7.86 -18.91
C LYS A 86 2.24 7.70 -17.49
N MET A 87 3.05 8.65 -17.04
CA MET A 87 3.57 8.67 -15.67
C MET A 87 2.71 9.55 -14.76
N LEU A 88 2.53 9.12 -13.51
CA LEU A 88 1.87 9.88 -12.46
C LEU A 88 2.69 9.84 -11.16
N PRO A 89 2.61 10.92 -10.34
CA PRO A 89 3.09 10.88 -8.97
C PRO A 89 2.19 9.98 -8.12
N GLY A 90 2.81 9.16 -7.28
CA GLY A 90 2.13 8.31 -6.31
C GLY A 90 2.78 8.42 -4.94
N TRP A 91 2.00 8.16 -3.90
CA TRP A 91 2.47 8.14 -2.52
C TRP A 91 2.57 6.71 -2.01
N ILE A 92 3.73 6.35 -1.45
CA ILE A 92 3.94 5.12 -0.70
C ILE A 92 4.27 5.52 0.73
N ASP A 93 3.52 4.99 1.70
CA ASP A 93 3.85 5.18 3.11
C ASP A 93 5.14 4.45 3.45
N LYS A 94 6.10 5.19 3.99
CA LYS A 94 7.44 4.73 4.32
C LYS A 94 7.72 5.01 5.79
N THR A 95 8.54 4.16 6.42
CA THR A 95 9.07 4.43 7.75
C THR A 95 9.87 5.73 7.75
N ASP A 96 9.67 6.56 8.77
CA ASP A 96 10.38 7.83 8.98
C ASP A 96 11.65 7.65 9.81
N VAL A 97 11.71 6.59 10.61
CA VAL A 97 12.85 6.16 11.43
C VAL A 97 13.07 4.65 11.34
N THR A 98 14.24 4.19 11.78
CA THR A 98 14.48 2.76 12.00
C THR A 98 13.44 2.21 12.97
N SER A 99 12.73 1.17 12.54
CA SER A 99 11.54 0.67 13.22
C SER A 99 11.66 -0.82 13.56
N TYR A 100 10.84 -1.28 14.49
CA TYR A 100 10.73 -2.70 14.86
C TYR A 100 9.26 -3.09 14.87
N LEU A 101 8.93 -4.20 14.19
CA LEU A 101 7.60 -4.80 14.26
C LEU A 101 7.60 -5.85 15.36
N ARG A 102 6.74 -5.68 16.36
CA ARG A 102 6.55 -6.63 17.47
C ARG A 102 5.13 -7.18 17.41
N VAL A 103 5.00 -8.48 17.27
CA VAL A 103 3.71 -9.18 17.20
C VAL A 103 3.64 -10.17 18.36
N PRO A 104 2.71 -10.03 19.32
CA PRO A 104 2.56 -11.00 20.40
C PRO A 104 2.19 -12.39 19.87
N SER A 105 2.66 -13.44 20.54
CA SER A 105 2.46 -14.84 20.14
C SER A 105 0.99 -15.22 19.92
N GLY A 106 0.08 -14.65 20.70
CA GLY A 106 -1.37 -14.86 20.52
C GLY A 106 -1.92 -14.44 19.16
N TYR A 107 -1.24 -13.55 18.43
CA TYR A 107 -1.64 -13.10 17.09
C TYR A 107 -0.92 -13.84 15.95
N LEU A 108 0.04 -14.71 16.27
CA LEU A 108 0.75 -15.49 15.27
C LEU A 108 -0.03 -16.77 14.94
N PRO A 109 -0.05 -17.19 13.67
CA PRO A 109 -0.58 -18.50 13.31
C PRO A 109 0.08 -19.62 14.14
N LYS A 110 -0.70 -20.63 14.55
CA LYS A 110 -0.28 -21.66 15.52
C LYS A 110 1.07 -22.31 15.19
N ILE A 111 1.34 -22.55 13.91
CA ILE A 111 2.59 -23.14 13.46
C ILE A 111 3.81 -22.29 13.80
N PHE A 112 3.67 -20.96 13.81
CA PHE A 112 4.73 -20.06 14.26
C PHE A 112 4.92 -20.18 15.75
N ASN A 113 3.88 -20.25 16.58
CA ASN A 113 4.04 -20.43 18.03
C ASN A 113 4.77 -21.73 18.39
N GLU A 114 4.47 -22.84 17.70
CA GLU A 114 5.12 -24.13 17.94
C GLU A 114 6.59 -24.18 17.45
N LEU A 115 6.92 -23.46 16.37
CA LEU A 115 8.28 -23.45 15.81
C LEU A 115 9.16 -22.30 16.33
N ILE A 116 8.59 -21.16 16.74
CA ILE A 116 9.33 -19.99 17.25
C ILE A 116 10.14 -20.37 18.50
N GLY A 117 9.61 -21.24 19.36
CA GLY A 117 10.35 -21.78 20.50
C GLY A 117 11.59 -22.59 20.10
N LYS A 118 11.63 -23.13 18.87
CA LYS A 118 12.73 -23.98 18.36
C LYS A 118 13.70 -23.24 17.44
N ILE A 119 13.26 -22.17 16.78
CA ILE A 119 14.10 -21.36 15.89
C ILE A 119 14.75 -20.26 16.73
N ASP A 120 16.08 -20.30 16.88
CA ASP A 120 16.88 -19.27 17.55
C ASP A 120 16.74 -19.21 19.09
N GLY A 121 16.42 -20.34 19.73
CA GLY A 121 16.46 -20.51 21.19
C GLY A 121 15.51 -19.60 21.98
N GLY A 122 14.33 -19.30 21.43
CA GLY A 122 13.34 -18.40 22.05
C GLY A 122 13.53 -16.91 21.71
N LYS A 123 14.59 -16.51 20.99
CA LYS A 123 14.89 -15.09 20.63
C LYS A 123 14.02 -14.50 19.51
N PHE A 124 12.89 -15.09 19.18
CA PHE A 124 11.83 -14.36 18.47
C PHE A 124 10.96 -13.59 19.47
N ALA A 125 10.88 -14.08 20.71
CA ALA A 125 10.18 -13.46 21.82
C ALA A 125 11.08 -12.42 22.49
N GLY A 126 10.80 -11.14 22.23
CA GLY A 126 10.89 -10.18 23.31
C GLY A 126 9.79 -10.56 24.30
N GLU A 127 10.16 -11.28 25.35
CA GLU A 127 9.35 -11.98 26.38
C GLU A 127 8.10 -12.78 25.93
N ASP A 128 7.31 -12.40 24.92
CA ASP A 128 6.04 -13.07 24.55
C ASP A 128 5.66 -13.09 23.03
N GLY A 129 6.55 -12.82 22.05
CA GLY A 129 6.14 -12.62 20.63
C GLY A 129 7.13 -12.91 19.48
N LEU A 130 6.91 -12.27 18.32
CA LEU A 130 7.76 -12.16 17.13
C LEU A 130 8.26 -10.72 17.03
N GLU A 131 9.57 -10.52 17.04
CA GLU A 131 10.20 -9.23 16.71
C GLU A 131 10.89 -9.30 15.34
N LEU A 132 10.57 -8.34 14.45
CA LEU A 132 11.24 -8.12 13.17
C LEU A 132 11.87 -6.72 13.16
N GLY A 133 13.19 -6.68 13.05
CA GLY A 133 13.97 -5.45 12.93
C GLY A 133 15.48 -5.71 13.07
N PRO A 134 16.31 -4.67 12.90
CA PRO A 134 15.94 -3.28 12.61
C PRO A 134 15.40 -3.11 11.18
N ILE A 135 14.21 -2.55 11.03
CA ILE A 135 13.65 -2.17 9.72
C ILE A 135 14.22 -0.80 9.35
N PRO A 136 14.94 -0.63 8.22
CA PRO A 136 15.53 0.64 7.86
C PRO A 136 14.50 1.77 7.71
N LYS A 137 14.94 3.01 7.94
CA LYS A 137 14.19 4.20 7.55
C LYS A 137 13.93 4.19 6.03
N GLY A 138 12.78 4.71 5.61
CA GLY A 138 12.38 4.77 4.21
C GLY A 138 11.79 3.46 3.66
N THR A 139 11.66 2.42 4.49
CA THR A 139 11.06 1.14 4.11
C THR A 139 9.55 1.31 3.88
N PRO A 140 8.99 0.88 2.72
CA PRO A 140 7.55 0.87 2.50
C PRO A 140 6.81 0.05 3.57
N VAL A 141 5.87 0.68 4.28
CA VAL A 141 5.13 0.05 5.40
C VAL A 141 4.32 -1.14 4.90
N ASN A 142 3.62 -0.95 3.77
CA ASN A 142 2.76 -1.97 3.17
C ASN A 142 3.51 -3.23 2.71
N LEU A 143 4.84 -3.17 2.58
CA LEU A 143 5.66 -4.33 2.24
C LEU A 143 5.67 -5.41 3.34
N LEU A 144 5.54 -4.98 4.60
CA LEU A 144 5.46 -5.89 5.75
C LEU A 144 4.01 -6.13 6.17
N SER A 145 3.15 -5.11 6.18
CA SER A 145 1.76 -5.27 6.63
C SER A 145 0.90 -6.11 5.69
N ASN A 146 1.25 -6.19 4.40
CA ASN A 146 0.46 -6.94 3.42
C ASN A 146 0.94 -8.39 3.25
N ILE A 147 1.91 -8.87 4.04
CA ILE A 147 2.32 -10.29 4.01
C ILE A 147 1.10 -11.17 4.23
N ASN A 148 0.89 -12.13 3.32
CA ASN A 148 -0.26 -13.01 3.38
C ASN A 148 -0.07 -14.07 4.47
N LEU A 149 -0.50 -13.81 5.70
CA LEU A 149 -0.29 -14.73 6.82
C LEU A 149 -1.22 -15.95 6.83
N ASP A 150 -2.34 -15.90 6.10
CA ASP A 150 -3.29 -17.01 6.01
C ASP A 150 -3.94 -17.10 4.63
N ILE A 151 -4.14 -18.33 4.16
CA ILE A 151 -4.82 -18.64 2.92
C ILE A 151 -6.08 -19.48 3.18
N PRO A 152 -7.20 -19.19 2.49
CA PRO A 152 -8.42 -19.99 2.54
C PRO A 152 -8.24 -21.23 1.65
N ALA A 153 -7.44 -22.19 2.12
CA ALA A 153 -7.02 -23.34 1.33
C ALA A 153 -7.20 -24.65 2.11
N ASN A 154 -7.08 -25.78 1.41
CA ASN A 154 -7.06 -27.09 2.05
C ASN A 154 -5.80 -27.25 2.94
N LEU A 155 -5.80 -28.27 3.80
CA LEU A 155 -4.72 -28.49 4.77
C LEU A 155 -3.33 -28.60 4.12
N ILE A 156 -3.23 -29.21 2.92
CA ILE A 156 -1.96 -29.41 2.23
C ILE A 156 -1.41 -28.08 1.69
N GLU A 157 -2.26 -27.30 1.02
CA GLU A 157 -1.89 -25.99 0.50
C GLU A 157 -1.54 -25.01 1.62
N ARG A 158 -2.32 -25.01 2.71
CA ARG A 158 -2.03 -24.24 3.92
C ARG A 158 -0.67 -24.62 4.51
N GLY A 159 -0.37 -25.91 4.64
CA GLY A 159 0.94 -26.36 5.10
C GLY A 159 2.11 -25.92 4.20
N LYS A 160 1.93 -25.95 2.87
CA LYS A 160 2.94 -25.43 1.93
C LYS A 160 3.15 -23.92 2.09
N HIS A 161 2.08 -23.16 2.27
CA HIS A 161 2.12 -21.72 2.51
C HIS A 161 2.83 -21.37 3.81
N ASP A 162 2.50 -22.08 4.89
CA ASP A 162 3.14 -21.88 6.19
C ASP A 162 4.66 -22.14 6.14
N ILE A 163 5.09 -23.18 5.41
CA ILE A 163 6.52 -23.46 5.17
C ILE A 163 7.17 -22.32 4.37
N GLN A 164 6.49 -21.75 3.39
CA GLN A 164 7.00 -20.60 2.62
C GLN A 164 7.15 -19.36 3.50
N LEU A 165 6.17 -19.07 4.35
CA LEU A 165 6.23 -17.97 5.30
C LEU A 165 7.35 -18.16 6.33
N LEU A 166 7.54 -19.38 6.86
CA LEU A 166 8.67 -19.69 7.75
C LEU A 166 10.03 -19.44 7.09
N LYS A 167 10.18 -19.86 5.82
CA LYS A 167 11.39 -19.57 5.02
C LYS A 167 11.60 -18.07 4.83
N LEU A 168 10.52 -17.33 4.54
CA LEU A 168 10.56 -15.89 4.39
C LEU A 168 10.98 -15.20 5.70
N LEU A 169 10.35 -15.55 6.82
CA LEU A 169 10.69 -15.01 8.15
C LEU A 169 12.15 -15.32 8.52
N HIS A 170 12.62 -16.53 8.25
CA HIS A 170 14.02 -16.90 8.46
C HIS A 170 14.95 -16.03 7.61
N LYS A 171 14.63 -15.80 6.33
CA LYS A 171 15.40 -14.93 5.44
C LYS A 171 15.38 -13.48 5.93
N ILE A 172 14.22 -12.93 6.30
CA ILE A 172 14.09 -11.59 6.87
C ILE A 172 15.01 -11.46 8.09
N LYS A 173 14.92 -12.38 9.05
CA LYS A 173 15.77 -12.32 10.26
C LYS A 173 17.25 -12.43 9.93
N LYS A 174 17.63 -13.33 9.02
CA LYS A 174 19.02 -13.51 8.60
C LYS A 174 19.58 -12.23 7.98
N ASP A 175 18.84 -11.63 7.05
CA ASP A 175 19.28 -10.43 6.34
C ASP A 175 19.29 -9.23 7.30
N LEU A 176 18.27 -9.05 8.14
CA LEU A 176 18.23 -7.97 9.14
C LEU A 176 19.32 -8.10 10.21
N LYS A 177 19.70 -9.33 10.62
CA LYS A 177 20.84 -9.56 11.52
C LYS A 177 22.20 -9.24 10.87
N ALA A 178 22.27 -9.25 9.54
CA ALA A 178 23.48 -8.88 8.82
C ALA A 178 23.73 -7.37 8.82
N ILE A 179 22.74 -6.56 9.23
CA ILE A 179 22.90 -5.11 9.38
C ILE A 179 23.79 -4.83 10.61
N PRO A 180 24.94 -4.16 10.44
CA PRO A 180 25.79 -3.75 11.55
C PRO A 180 25.03 -2.89 12.58
N LYS A 181 25.36 -3.00 13.87
CA LYS A 181 24.67 -2.25 14.94
C LYS A 181 24.73 -0.73 14.77
N ASN A 182 25.74 -0.21 14.08
CA ASN A 182 25.93 1.21 13.79
C ASN A 182 25.82 1.50 12.28
N ALA A 183 25.10 0.66 11.53
CA ALA A 183 24.92 0.85 10.10
C ALA A 183 24.22 2.17 9.81
N THR A 184 24.66 2.84 8.75
CA THR A 184 23.95 3.97 8.17
C THR A 184 22.63 3.51 7.53
N ASP A 185 21.69 4.44 7.36
CA ASP A 185 20.42 4.16 6.67
C ASP A 185 20.62 3.59 5.26
N GLU A 186 21.67 4.02 4.56
CA GLU A 186 22.01 3.53 3.22
C GLU A 186 22.48 2.07 3.24
N GLU A 187 23.35 1.69 4.17
CA GLU A 187 23.81 0.31 4.33
C GLU A 187 22.66 -0.62 4.71
N ALA A 188 21.82 -0.17 5.66
CA ALA A 188 20.64 -0.91 6.08
C ALA A 188 19.65 -1.08 4.90
N SER A 189 19.46 -0.05 4.08
CA SER A 189 18.62 -0.11 2.87
C SER A 189 19.18 -1.08 1.82
N LYS A 190 20.51 -1.13 1.63
CA LYS A 190 21.16 -2.08 0.69
C LYS A 190 20.94 -3.52 1.12
N VAL A 191 21.06 -3.82 2.41
CA VAL A 191 20.78 -5.15 2.94
C VAL A 191 19.30 -5.49 2.78
N PHE A 192 18.41 -4.55 3.09
CA PHE A 192 16.97 -4.73 2.99
C PHE A 192 16.47 -4.88 1.55
N ALA A 193 17.16 -4.32 0.54
CA ALA A 193 16.81 -4.47 -0.87
C ALA A 193 16.64 -5.95 -1.28
N ASN A 194 17.45 -6.85 -0.69
CA ASN A 194 17.36 -8.31 -0.92
C ASN A 194 16.08 -8.96 -0.38
N LEU A 195 15.29 -8.24 0.44
CA LEU A 195 14.02 -8.68 1.00
C LEU A 195 12.81 -8.18 0.21
N VAL A 196 12.97 -7.17 -0.64
CA VAL A 196 11.86 -6.50 -1.32
C VAL A 196 11.09 -7.44 -2.23
N ASP A 197 11.77 -8.09 -3.19
CA ASP A 197 11.09 -9.02 -4.11
C ASP A 197 10.45 -10.22 -3.39
N PRO A 198 11.11 -10.89 -2.42
CA PRO A 198 10.47 -11.91 -1.60
C PRO A 198 9.21 -11.43 -0.87
N LEU A 199 9.24 -10.22 -0.30
CA LEU A 199 8.11 -9.63 0.41
C LEU A 199 6.98 -9.25 -0.57
N VAL A 200 7.29 -8.68 -1.73
CA VAL A 200 6.31 -8.41 -2.79
C VAL A 200 5.61 -9.69 -3.23
N LYS A 201 6.37 -10.78 -3.42
CA LYS A 201 5.81 -12.09 -3.81
C LYS A 201 4.91 -12.69 -2.74
N ALA A 202 5.23 -12.47 -1.46
CA ALA A 202 4.44 -12.94 -0.33
C ALA A 202 3.24 -12.03 0.01
N SER A 203 3.10 -10.90 -0.68
CA SER A 203 2.05 -9.93 -0.41
C SER A 203 0.68 -10.41 -0.89
N LYS A 204 -0.32 -10.28 -0.03
CA LYS A 204 -1.74 -10.50 -0.34
C LYS A 204 -2.32 -9.37 -1.19
N CYS A 205 -1.77 -8.17 -1.05
CA CYS A 205 -2.20 -6.96 -1.75
C CYS A 205 -0.95 -6.17 -2.18
N PRO A 206 -0.40 -6.46 -3.37
CA PRO A 206 0.83 -5.81 -3.83
C PRO A 206 0.59 -4.43 -4.46
N ASP A 207 -0.46 -3.71 -4.03
CA ASP A 207 -0.69 -2.31 -4.39
C ASP A 207 -0.17 -1.41 -3.28
N TYR A 208 0.98 -0.79 -3.52
CA TYR A 208 1.70 0.00 -2.52
C TYR A 208 1.39 1.49 -2.60
N ILE A 209 0.80 1.96 -3.71
CA ILE A 209 0.56 3.38 -3.96
C ILE A 209 -0.80 3.76 -3.37
N VAL A 210 -0.77 4.35 -2.17
CA VAL A 210 -1.97 4.50 -1.34
C VAL A 210 -2.96 5.52 -1.91
N ASN A 211 -2.50 6.48 -2.69
CA ASN A 211 -3.33 7.53 -3.30
C ASN A 211 -3.59 7.33 -4.81
N ARG A 212 -3.46 6.08 -5.30
CA ARG A 212 -3.64 5.77 -6.73
C ARG A 212 -5.08 5.89 -7.22
N GLY A 213 -6.04 5.40 -6.43
CA GLY A 213 -7.48 5.55 -6.70
C GLY A 213 -7.92 5.13 -8.12
N HIS A 214 -9.02 5.73 -8.58
CA HIS A 214 -9.52 5.58 -9.95
C HIS A 214 -9.03 6.71 -10.87
N TYR A 215 -9.27 6.53 -12.17
CA TYR A 215 -8.95 7.49 -13.24
C TYR A 215 -10.19 8.01 -13.98
N PHE A 216 -11.39 7.89 -13.41
CA PHE A 216 -12.63 8.40 -14.01
C PHE A 216 -12.50 9.88 -14.42
N GLY A 217 -12.95 10.19 -15.62
CA GLY A 217 -12.89 11.54 -16.20
C GLY A 217 -11.49 11.97 -16.66
N THR A 218 -10.51 11.07 -16.74
CA THR A 218 -9.14 11.34 -17.19
C THR A 218 -8.74 10.41 -18.33
N ASP A 219 -7.55 10.58 -18.92
CA ASP A 219 -7.05 9.73 -20.01
C ASP A 219 -5.93 8.76 -19.56
N TYR A 220 -5.92 8.41 -18.27
CA TYR A 220 -4.90 7.55 -17.65
C TYR A 220 -5.19 6.04 -17.70
N PHE A 221 -6.32 5.62 -18.29
CA PHE A 221 -6.68 4.22 -18.46
C PHE A 221 -6.32 3.67 -19.85
N LYS A 222 -6.28 2.34 -19.97
CA LYS A 222 -5.79 1.63 -21.18
C LYS A 222 -6.51 2.06 -22.47
N ASP A 223 -7.83 2.24 -22.37
CA ASP A 223 -8.71 2.52 -23.51
C ASP A 223 -9.00 4.02 -23.70
N ALA A 224 -8.09 4.90 -23.28
CA ALA A 224 -8.24 6.35 -23.38
C ALA A 224 -8.43 6.86 -24.83
N ASN A 225 -8.03 6.07 -25.83
CA ASN A 225 -8.28 6.36 -27.25
C ASN A 225 -9.75 6.09 -27.67
N VAL A 226 -10.49 5.32 -26.87
CA VAL A 226 -11.90 4.95 -27.12
C VAL A 226 -12.82 5.82 -26.27
N GLU A 227 -12.48 6.03 -25.00
CA GLU A 227 -13.17 6.94 -24.10
C GLU A 227 -12.19 8.06 -23.71
N PRO A 228 -12.25 9.22 -24.38
CA PRO A 228 -11.36 10.33 -24.05
C PRO A 228 -11.69 10.88 -22.66
N GLY A 229 -10.66 11.37 -21.97
CA GLY A 229 -10.83 12.08 -20.71
C GLY A 229 -11.66 13.36 -20.89
N LEU A 230 -12.23 13.85 -19.79
CA LEU A 230 -12.97 15.12 -19.78
C LEU A 230 -12.02 16.29 -20.07
N SER A 231 -12.54 17.31 -20.76
CA SER A 231 -11.83 18.59 -20.89
C SER A 231 -11.70 19.29 -19.54
N ASP A 232 -10.78 20.24 -19.42
CA ASP A 232 -10.63 21.02 -18.18
C ASP A 232 -11.90 21.80 -17.83
N ASP A 233 -12.64 22.27 -18.83
CA ASP A 233 -13.90 23.00 -18.62
C ASP A 233 -15.02 22.05 -18.16
N ASP A 234 -15.10 20.83 -18.73
CA ASP A 234 -16.04 19.81 -18.26
C ASP A 234 -15.72 19.35 -16.84
N LYS A 235 -14.44 19.20 -16.49
CA LYS A 235 -14.03 18.88 -15.11
C LYS A 235 -14.44 19.96 -14.13
N LYS A 236 -14.25 21.25 -14.48
CA LYS A 236 -14.71 22.38 -13.64
C LYS A 236 -16.23 22.43 -13.53
N ALA A 237 -16.95 22.19 -14.62
CA ALA A 237 -18.41 22.12 -14.62
C ALA A 237 -18.91 20.96 -13.74
N LEU A 238 -18.28 19.79 -13.81
CA LEU A 238 -18.56 18.65 -12.95
C LEU A 238 -18.32 18.99 -11.48
N ILE A 239 -17.22 19.67 -11.13
CA ILE A 239 -16.97 20.12 -9.76
C ILE A 239 -18.10 21.05 -9.28
N ALA A 240 -18.50 22.02 -10.10
CA ALA A 240 -19.60 22.92 -9.76
C ALA A 240 -20.92 22.17 -9.53
N PHE A 241 -21.22 21.17 -10.37
CA PHE A 241 -22.39 20.30 -10.18
C PHE A 241 -22.30 19.47 -8.90
N LEU A 242 -21.15 18.87 -8.59
CA LEU A 242 -20.96 18.05 -7.39
C LEU A 242 -21.11 18.86 -6.09
N LYS A 243 -20.85 20.17 -6.11
CA LYS A 243 -21.14 21.06 -4.97
C LYS A 243 -22.63 21.21 -4.67
N THR A 244 -23.50 20.88 -5.62
CA THR A 244 -24.96 21.00 -5.48
C THR A 244 -25.64 19.71 -5.00
N LEU A 245 -24.90 18.60 -4.88
CA LEU A 245 -25.39 17.27 -4.48
C LEU A 245 -25.32 17.03 -2.96
#